data_AF-A0ABD1AGB6-F1
#
_entry.id   AF-A0ABD1AGB6-F1
#
_cell.length_a   1.000
_cell.length_b   1.000
_cell.length_c   1.000
_cell.angle_alpha   90.00
_cell.angle_beta   90.00
_cell.angle_gamma   90.00
#
_symmetry.space_group_name_H-M   'P 1'
#
loop_
_entity.id
_entity.type
_entity.pdbx_description
1 polymer ?
#
loop_
_entity_poly.entity_id
_entity_poly.type
_entity_poly.pdbx_seq_one_letter_code
_entity_poly.pdbx_strand_id
1 'polypeptide(L)'
;MMTDRCYSFLVIFVIISATCSLADGTVLSSTVPFTLSRNKTIVSHGDVFELGLFKPDSSSRDGNRWYLGIWFKKIPTRTYVWVANRDKPLSIPVGTIRVLKSNLVLFDQSDTVVWSTNVTGEDGRSPLVAKLLDNGNFVLGYSNASEYLWQSFDFPTDTLIPGMKLGWERRTGRYSFLRSWKDITDPSTGDF
;
A
#
# COMPACT_ATOMS: atom_id res chain seq x y z
N MET A 1 -66.13 16.27 -19.16
CA MET A 1 -65.32 17.06 -18.19
C MET A 1 -64.50 16.08 -17.37
N MET A 2 -63.25 15.86 -17.76
CA MET A 2 -62.22 15.21 -16.94
C MET A 2 -60.95 16.00 -17.20
N THR A 3 -60.50 16.70 -16.16
CA THR A 3 -59.24 17.46 -16.17
C THR A 3 -58.14 16.54 -15.67
N ASP A 4 -57.29 16.05 -16.57
CA ASP A 4 -56.04 15.41 -16.19
C ASP A 4 -55.01 16.49 -15.83
N ARG A 5 -54.65 16.54 -14.55
CA ARG A 5 -53.45 17.24 -14.08
C ARG A 5 -52.35 16.19 -13.91
N CYS A 6 -51.37 16.21 -14.80
CA CYS A 6 -50.15 15.41 -14.62
C CYS A 6 -49.03 16.32 -14.08
N TYR A 7 -48.57 16.01 -12.88
CA TYR A 7 -47.58 16.76 -12.12
C TYR A 7 -46.18 16.60 -12.73
N SER A 8 -45.51 17.71 -13.03
CA SER A 8 -44.11 17.73 -13.45
C SER A 8 -43.22 17.57 -12.21
N PHE A 9 -42.46 16.47 -12.13
CA PHE A 9 -41.46 16.26 -11.07
C PHE A 9 -40.14 16.90 -11.51
N LEU A 10 -39.79 18.03 -10.89
CA LEU A 10 -38.50 18.69 -11.06
C LEU A 10 -37.47 18.00 -10.15
N VAL A 11 -36.60 17.16 -10.72
CA VAL A 11 -35.49 16.53 -9.99
C VAL A 11 -34.35 17.54 -9.87
N ILE A 12 -34.17 18.13 -8.68
CA ILE A 12 -33.06 19.06 -8.40
C ILE A 12 -31.80 18.23 -8.11
N PHE A 13 -30.86 18.21 -9.07
CA PHE A 13 -29.50 17.73 -8.83
C PHE A 13 -28.74 18.77 -8.00
N VAL A 14 -28.62 18.54 -6.70
CA VAL A 14 -27.75 19.33 -5.83
C VAL A 14 -26.31 18.88 -6.10
N ILE A 15 -25.58 19.64 -6.91
CA ILE A 15 -24.13 19.47 -7.08
C ILE A 15 -23.48 20.02 -5.82
N ILE A 16 -23.23 19.15 -4.84
CA ILE A 16 -22.39 19.48 -3.68
C ILE A 16 -20.96 19.58 -4.22
N SER A 17 -20.51 20.80 -4.51
CA SER A 17 -19.09 21.09 -4.75
C SER A 17 -18.36 20.97 -3.41
N ALA A 18 -18.05 19.74 -3.03
CA ALA A 18 -17.13 19.46 -1.93
C ALA A 18 -15.73 19.91 -2.39
N THR A 19 -15.30 21.07 -1.92
CA THR A 19 -13.89 21.46 -1.99
C THR A 19 -13.12 20.52 -1.06
N CYS A 20 -12.68 19.39 -1.62
CA CYS A 20 -11.79 18.46 -0.95
C CYS A 20 -10.42 19.14 -0.85
N SER A 21 -10.13 19.78 0.27
CA SER A 21 -8.75 20.01 0.66
C SER A 21 -8.15 18.64 0.96
N LEU A 22 -7.44 18.07 -0.01
CA LEU A 22 -6.66 16.85 0.16
C LEU A 22 -5.55 17.14 1.17
N ALA A 23 -5.84 16.92 2.46
CA ALA A 23 -4.78 16.67 3.41
C ALA A 23 -4.31 15.24 3.12
N ASP A 24 -3.15 15.11 2.48
CA ASP A 24 -2.57 13.80 2.20
C ASP A 24 -2.46 12.97 3.50
N GLY A 25 -2.85 11.69 3.43
CA GLY A 25 -2.56 10.71 4.49
C GLY A 25 -1.07 10.68 4.84
N THR A 26 -0.70 10.05 5.95
CA THR A 26 0.67 10.16 6.53
C THR A 26 1.77 10.03 5.48
N VAL A 27 2.42 11.17 5.20
CA VAL A 27 3.48 11.31 4.20
C VAL A 27 4.82 10.94 4.82
N LEU A 28 5.51 9.95 4.25
CA LEU A 28 6.92 9.69 4.56
C LEU A 28 7.79 10.53 3.63
N SER A 29 8.45 11.56 4.18
CA SER A 29 9.40 12.39 3.44
C SER A 29 10.80 11.78 3.44
N SER A 30 11.55 11.93 2.33
CA SER A 30 12.88 11.34 2.15
C SER A 30 13.93 11.75 3.18
N THR A 31 13.71 12.85 3.90
CA THR A 31 14.66 13.43 4.86
C THR A 31 14.72 12.69 6.19
N VAL A 32 13.71 11.89 6.55
CA VAL A 32 13.63 11.29 7.89
C VAL A 32 13.30 9.79 7.80
N PRO A 33 14.17 8.92 8.37
CA PRO A 33 13.86 7.51 8.57
C PRO A 33 12.57 7.30 9.34
N PHE A 34 11.74 6.38 8.89
CA PHE A 34 10.53 5.98 9.59
C PHE A 34 10.69 4.60 10.21
N THR A 35 10.94 4.56 11.52
CA THR A 35 10.93 3.31 12.28
C THR A 35 9.50 2.87 12.51
N LEU A 36 9.18 1.68 12.01
CA LEU A 36 7.97 0.93 12.28
C LEU A 36 8.15 0.07 13.54
N SER A 37 7.06 -0.09 14.26
CA SER A 37 6.96 -1.02 15.39
C SER A 37 5.53 -1.55 15.47
N ARG A 38 5.25 -2.49 16.37
CA ARG A 38 3.91 -3.08 16.55
C ARG A 38 2.78 -2.04 16.65
N ASN A 39 3.06 -0.88 17.25
CA ASN A 39 2.07 0.16 17.51
C ASN A 39 2.25 1.41 16.63
N LYS A 40 3.15 1.36 15.64
CA LYS A 40 3.44 2.49 14.76
C LYS A 40 3.21 2.07 13.32
N THR A 41 2.09 2.55 12.77
CA THR A 41 1.58 2.22 11.44
C THR A 41 1.39 3.49 10.61
N ILE A 42 1.10 3.31 9.32
CA ILE A 42 0.72 4.35 8.38
C ILE A 42 -0.71 4.06 7.95
N VAL A 43 -1.59 5.06 8.06
CA VAL A 43 -3.01 4.91 7.78
C VAL A 43 -3.37 5.73 6.55
N SER A 44 -4.18 5.16 5.66
CA SER A 44 -4.73 5.89 4.53
C SER A 44 -5.67 7.01 5.03
N HIS A 45 -5.78 8.11 4.29
CA HIS A 45 -6.52 9.29 4.73
C HIS A 45 -7.97 8.99 5.20
N GLY A 46 -8.70 8.16 4.47
CA GLY A 46 -10.08 7.75 4.77
C GLY A 46 -10.21 6.60 5.78
N ASP A 47 -9.13 6.20 6.47
CA ASP A 47 -9.11 5.08 7.40
C ASP A 47 -9.58 3.76 6.78
N VAL A 48 -9.29 3.54 5.49
CA VAL A 48 -9.69 2.33 4.75
C VAL A 48 -8.60 1.28 4.87
N PHE A 49 -7.36 1.68 4.62
CA PHE A 49 -6.19 0.81 4.62
C PHE A 49 -5.18 1.26 5.67
N GLU A 50 -4.40 0.30 6.16
CA GLU A 50 -3.33 0.54 7.09
C GLU A 50 -2.13 -0.34 6.73
N LEU A 51 -0.94 0.27 6.79
CA LEU A 51 0.36 -0.32 6.48
C LEU A 51 1.16 -0.41 7.78
N GLY A 52 1.77 -1.57 8.05
CA GLY A 52 2.66 -1.73 9.18
C GLY A 52 3.24 -3.14 9.32
N LEU A 53 3.89 -3.39 10.46
CA LEU A 53 4.45 -4.70 10.77
C LEU A 53 3.41 -5.64 11.36
N PHE A 54 3.37 -6.86 10.86
CA PHE A 54 2.50 -7.92 11.35
C PHE A 54 3.21 -9.27 11.42
N LYS A 55 2.61 -10.17 12.18
CA LYS A 55 2.95 -11.60 12.22
C LYS A 55 1.66 -12.40 11.95
N PRO A 56 1.60 -13.24 10.90
CA PRO A 56 0.45 -14.10 10.66
C PRO A 56 0.39 -15.20 11.73
N ASP A 57 -0.74 -15.25 12.47
CA ASP A 57 -1.05 -16.13 13.60
C ASP A 57 0.07 -16.33 14.66
N SER A 58 -0.26 -16.07 15.93
CA SER A 58 0.64 -16.36 17.06
C SER A 58 1.04 -17.84 17.18
N SER A 59 0.26 -18.76 16.59
CA SER A 59 0.50 -20.21 16.64
C SER A 59 1.50 -20.72 15.58
N SER A 60 2.02 -19.82 14.72
CA SER A 60 2.97 -20.15 13.66
C SER A 60 4.11 -21.03 14.19
N ARG A 61 4.27 -22.23 13.64
CA ARG A 61 5.36 -23.16 14.01
C ARG A 61 6.74 -22.60 13.65
N ASP A 62 6.76 -21.64 12.74
CA ASP A 62 7.93 -21.05 12.11
C ASP A 62 8.35 -19.71 12.75
N GLY A 63 8.71 -19.74 14.03
CA GLY A 63 9.55 -18.69 14.67
C GLY A 63 9.00 -17.25 14.71
N ASN A 64 9.89 -16.30 15.01
CA ASN A 64 9.59 -14.87 15.07
C ASN A 64 9.73 -14.22 13.69
N ARG A 65 8.83 -14.53 12.74
CA ARG A 65 8.82 -13.90 11.41
C ARG A 65 7.86 -12.72 11.37
N TRP A 66 8.37 -11.55 11.00
CA TRP A 66 7.64 -10.30 10.90
C TRP A 66 7.67 -9.76 9.48
N TYR A 67 6.53 -9.24 9.05
CA TYR A 67 6.30 -8.80 7.68
C TYR A 67 5.75 -7.38 7.68
N LEU A 68 6.18 -6.58 6.72
CA LEU A 68 5.56 -5.31 6.36
C LEU A 68 4.44 -5.60 5.36
N GLY A 69 3.21 -5.19 5.68
CA GLY A 69 2.07 -5.40 4.79
C GLY A 69 0.95 -4.40 4.99
N ILE A 70 -0.01 -4.47 4.08
CA ILE A 70 -1.21 -3.61 4.02
C ILE A 70 -2.42 -4.49 4.32
N TRP A 71 -3.36 -3.96 5.09
CA TRP A 71 -4.63 -4.61 5.42
C TRP A 71 -5.77 -3.60 5.49
N PHE A 72 -7.01 -4.10 5.49
CA PHE A 72 -8.18 -3.27 5.76
C PHE A 72 -8.23 -2.87 7.24
N LYS A 73 -8.24 -1.57 7.53
CA LYS A 73 -8.16 -1.06 8.91
C LYS A 73 -9.39 -1.41 9.75
N LYS A 74 -10.58 -1.34 9.14
CA LYS A 74 -11.88 -1.45 9.82
C LYS A 74 -12.44 -2.88 9.88
N ILE A 75 -11.75 -3.87 9.31
CA ILE A 75 -12.18 -5.28 9.38
C ILE A 75 -11.55 -5.90 10.64
N PRO A 76 -12.34 -6.45 11.59
CA PRO A 76 -11.82 -7.01 12.84
C PRO A 76 -10.83 -8.16 12.62
N THR A 77 -11.16 -9.08 11.72
CA THR A 77 -10.25 -10.14 11.28
C THR A 77 -9.26 -9.54 10.30
N ARG A 78 -7.95 -9.65 10.58
CA ARG A 78 -6.93 -9.08 9.69
C ARG A 78 -6.94 -9.77 8.33
N THR A 79 -7.31 -9.01 7.31
CA THR A 79 -7.23 -9.39 5.91
C THR A 79 -6.10 -8.60 5.25
N TYR A 80 -4.97 -9.27 5.01
CA TYR A 80 -3.80 -8.70 4.37
C TYR A 80 -4.00 -8.70 2.86
N VAL A 81 -3.75 -7.57 2.21
CA VAL A 81 -3.94 -7.40 0.75
C VAL A 81 -2.62 -7.26 0.01
N TRP A 82 -1.52 -7.04 0.74
CA TRP A 82 -0.18 -6.86 0.19
C TRP A 82 0.90 -7.10 1.26
N VAL A 83 2.04 -7.68 0.86
CA VAL A 83 3.19 -7.97 1.75
C VAL A 83 4.50 -7.63 1.03
N ALA A 84 5.30 -6.73 1.59
CA ALA A 84 6.55 -6.27 0.98
C ALA A 84 7.63 -7.35 1.01
N ASN A 85 8.01 -7.79 2.20
CA ASN A 85 9.15 -8.66 2.45
C ASN A 85 8.73 -10.14 2.64
N ARG A 86 7.81 -10.61 1.79
CA ARG A 86 7.16 -11.92 1.94
C ARG A 86 8.13 -13.10 1.99
N ASP A 87 9.25 -13.03 1.27
CA ASP A 87 10.27 -14.08 1.21
C ASP A 87 11.51 -13.79 2.08
N LYS A 88 11.56 -12.63 2.75
CA LYS A 88 12.65 -12.23 3.64
C LYS A 88 12.09 -11.58 4.91
N PRO A 89 11.57 -12.37 5.86
CA PRO A 89 10.96 -11.85 7.07
C PRO A 89 11.97 -11.16 8.00
N LEU A 90 11.49 -10.22 8.79
CA LEU A 90 12.21 -9.65 9.93
C LEU A 90 12.16 -10.64 11.12
N SER A 91 13.20 -10.67 11.94
CA SER A 91 13.28 -11.54 13.12
C SER A 91 12.59 -10.97 14.37
N ILE A 92 12.30 -9.66 14.37
CA ILE A 92 11.67 -8.93 15.47
C ILE A 92 10.65 -7.90 14.93
N PRO A 93 9.69 -7.42 15.75
CA PRO A 93 8.67 -6.45 15.33
C PRO A 93 9.19 -5.01 15.21
N VAL A 94 10.41 -4.83 14.68
CA VAL A 94 11.06 -3.54 14.48
C VAL A 94 11.70 -3.54 13.10
N GLY A 95 11.40 -2.52 12.31
CA GLY A 95 12.00 -2.31 11.01
C GLY A 95 12.02 -0.83 10.69
N THR A 96 13.01 -0.38 9.92
CA THR A 96 13.13 1.03 9.55
C THR A 96 12.98 1.19 8.05
N ILE A 97 12.02 2.01 7.63
CA ILE A 97 11.86 2.42 6.24
C ILE A 97 12.64 3.71 6.02
N ARG A 98 13.48 3.75 4.97
CA ARG A 98 14.24 4.94 4.57
C ARG A 98 14.18 5.10 3.05
N VAL A 99 14.26 6.33 2.58
CA VAL A 99 14.48 6.59 1.15
C VAL A 99 15.98 6.68 0.88
N LEU A 100 16.49 5.88 -0.06
CA LEU A 100 17.89 5.87 -0.48
C LEU A 100 17.96 5.76 -2.00
N LYS A 101 18.63 6.70 -2.68
CA LYS A 101 18.83 6.68 -4.15
C LYS A 101 17.53 6.36 -4.91
N SER A 102 16.52 7.19 -4.69
CA SER A 102 15.18 7.03 -5.28
C SER A 102 14.43 5.73 -4.99
N ASN A 103 14.86 4.99 -3.96
CA ASN A 103 14.23 3.75 -3.53
C ASN A 103 13.69 3.86 -2.11
N LEU A 104 12.57 3.19 -1.85
CA LEU A 104 12.10 2.94 -0.50
C LEU A 104 12.71 1.61 -0.02
N VAL A 105 13.45 1.65 1.08
CA VAL A 105 14.24 0.52 1.59
C VAL A 105 13.82 0.19 3.01
N LEU A 106 13.53 -1.08 3.26
CA LEU A 106 13.25 -1.64 4.58
C LEU A 106 14.52 -2.27 5.16
N PHE A 107 14.90 -1.81 6.34
CA PHE A 107 16.02 -2.29 7.13
C PHE A 107 15.55 -3.06 8.36
N ASP A 108 16.31 -4.08 8.74
CA ASP A 108 16.19 -4.73 10.05
C ASP A 108 16.90 -3.91 11.15
N GLN A 109 16.93 -4.46 12.37
CA GLN A 109 17.57 -3.85 13.54
C GLN A 109 19.10 -3.72 13.44
N SER A 110 19.71 -4.43 12.51
CA SER A 110 21.16 -4.43 12.26
C SER A 110 21.52 -3.59 11.03
N ASP A 111 20.60 -2.71 10.57
CA ASP A 111 20.73 -1.92 9.34
C ASP A 111 21.01 -2.79 8.10
N THR A 112 20.57 -4.06 8.10
CA THR A 112 20.64 -4.92 6.91
C THR A 112 19.40 -4.71 6.05
N VAL A 113 19.61 -4.60 4.73
CA VAL A 113 18.52 -4.46 3.77
C VAL A 113 17.70 -5.75 3.69
N VAL A 114 16.41 -5.63 4.00
CA VAL A 114 15.43 -6.72 3.95
C VAL A 114 14.58 -6.65 2.70
N TRP A 115 14.23 -5.45 2.26
CA TRP A 115 13.42 -5.24 1.05
C TRP A 115 13.67 -3.85 0.46
N SER A 116 13.49 -3.70 -0.85
CA SER A 116 13.62 -2.44 -1.58
C SER A 116 12.70 -2.41 -2.79
N THR A 117 12.27 -1.22 -3.20
CA THR A 117 11.45 -1.00 -4.41
C THR A 117 12.16 -1.33 -5.72
N ASN A 118 13.49 -1.36 -5.72
CA ASN A 118 14.35 -1.63 -6.90
C ASN A 118 14.03 -0.78 -8.15
N VAL A 119 13.65 0.47 -7.94
CA VAL A 119 13.50 1.49 -8.98
C VAL A 119 14.87 1.77 -9.60
N THR A 120 14.92 1.72 -10.93
CA THR A 120 16.07 2.13 -11.75
C THR A 120 15.82 3.54 -12.29
N GLY A 121 16.76 4.46 -12.08
CA GLY A 121 16.62 5.84 -12.54
C GLY A 121 17.60 6.78 -11.84
N GLU A 122 17.76 7.97 -12.39
CA GLU A 122 18.56 9.03 -11.76
C GLU A 122 17.80 9.67 -10.61
N ASP A 123 18.56 10.13 -9.60
CA ASP A 123 18.00 10.89 -8.50
C ASP A 123 17.50 12.26 -9.00
N GLY A 124 16.18 12.41 -9.03
CA GLY A 124 15.53 13.68 -9.26
C GLY A 124 15.84 14.70 -8.16
N ARG A 125 15.78 15.99 -8.51
CA ARG A 125 16.10 17.11 -7.60
C ARG A 125 15.04 17.37 -6.54
N SER A 126 13.86 16.78 -6.69
CA SER A 126 12.70 17.07 -5.82
C SER A 126 12.63 16.09 -4.66
N PRO A 127 12.09 16.49 -3.49
CA PRO A 127 11.90 15.57 -2.37
C PRO A 127 11.01 14.39 -2.75
N LEU A 128 11.41 13.19 -2.34
CA LEU A 128 10.64 11.98 -2.52
C LEU A 128 9.70 11.77 -1.35
N VAL A 129 8.53 11.24 -1.67
CA VAL A 129 7.45 11.05 -0.74
C VAL A 129 6.84 9.66 -0.95
N ALA A 130 6.68 8.90 0.13
CA ALA A 130 5.88 7.69 0.14
C ALA A 130 4.54 7.91 0.86
N LYS A 131 3.44 7.40 0.29
CA LYS A 131 2.07 7.57 0.81
C LYS A 131 1.26 6.30 0.65
N LEU A 132 0.37 6.02 1.60
CA LEU A 132 -0.67 5.00 1.45
C LEU A 132 -1.98 5.68 1.03
N LEU A 133 -2.45 5.37 -0.17
CA LEU A 133 -3.69 5.93 -0.73
C LEU A 133 -4.93 5.17 -0.24
N ASP A 134 -6.10 5.79 -0.34
CA ASP A 134 -7.38 5.21 0.10
C ASP A 134 -7.89 4.04 -0.74
N ASN A 135 -7.31 3.83 -1.92
CA ASN A 135 -7.53 2.61 -2.70
C ASN A 135 -6.61 1.46 -2.24
N GLY A 136 -5.71 1.69 -1.28
CA GLY A 136 -4.77 0.69 -0.77
C GLY A 136 -3.43 0.68 -1.50
N ASN A 137 -3.24 1.54 -2.50
CA ASN A 137 -1.98 1.64 -3.21
C ASN A 137 -0.95 2.42 -2.37
N PHE A 138 0.11 1.74 -1.96
CA PHE A 138 1.30 2.37 -1.39
C PHE A 138 2.22 2.83 -2.52
N VAL A 139 2.53 4.12 -2.57
CA VAL A 139 3.23 4.75 -3.70
C VAL A 139 4.48 5.49 -3.23
N LEU A 140 5.48 5.57 -4.11
CA LEU A 140 6.67 6.41 -3.98
C LEU A 140 6.73 7.33 -5.20
N GLY A 141 6.86 8.63 -4.99
CA GLY A 141 6.99 9.60 -6.08
C GLY A 141 7.59 10.93 -5.62
N TYR A 142 7.92 11.80 -6.57
CA TYR A 142 8.35 13.15 -6.24
C TYR A 142 7.17 13.97 -5.74
N SER A 143 7.39 14.79 -4.72
CA SER A 143 6.37 15.65 -4.11
C SER A 143 5.67 16.60 -5.09
N ASN A 144 6.31 16.95 -6.20
CA ASN A 144 5.80 17.83 -7.25
C ASN A 144 5.42 17.11 -8.54
N ALA A 145 5.48 15.78 -8.59
CA ALA A 145 5.14 15.00 -9.78
C ALA A 145 3.76 14.34 -9.62
N SER A 146 3.02 14.26 -10.72
CA SER A 146 1.77 13.48 -10.80
C SER A 146 2.03 11.98 -11.00
N GLU A 147 3.19 11.62 -11.56
CA GLU A 147 3.58 10.24 -11.79
C GLU A 147 4.34 9.64 -10.60
N TYR A 148 4.08 8.37 -10.33
CA TYR A 148 4.78 7.61 -9.31
C TYR A 148 5.99 6.90 -9.89
N LEU A 149 7.09 6.87 -9.12
CA LEU A 149 8.28 6.08 -9.44
C LEU A 149 8.06 4.60 -9.15
N TRP A 150 7.26 4.30 -8.12
CA TRP A 150 6.93 2.94 -7.71
C TRP A 150 5.55 2.89 -7.07
N GLN A 151 4.86 1.77 -7.24
CA GLN A 151 3.54 1.53 -6.65
C GLN A 151 3.43 0.07 -6.19
N SER A 152 2.77 -0.18 -5.06
CA SER A 152 2.49 -1.54 -4.58
C SER A 152 1.56 -2.32 -5.51
N PHE A 153 0.62 -1.63 -6.17
CA PHE A 153 -0.33 -2.23 -7.12
C PHE A 153 0.34 -2.87 -8.32
N ASP A 154 1.53 -2.39 -8.62
CA ASP A 154 2.36 -2.95 -9.66
C ASP A 154 2.88 -4.34 -9.21
N PHE A 155 3.21 -4.53 -7.94
CA PHE A 155 3.80 -5.74 -7.38
C PHE A 155 2.80 -6.49 -6.46
N PRO A 156 1.76 -7.13 -7.01
CA PRO A 156 0.77 -7.86 -6.23
C PRO A 156 1.40 -9.02 -5.43
N THR A 157 0.74 -9.40 -4.33
CA THR A 157 0.98 -10.68 -3.66
C THR A 157 -0.03 -11.72 -4.17
N ASP A 158 -0.96 -12.13 -3.33
CA ASP A 158 -1.99 -13.15 -3.56
C ASP A 158 -3.39 -12.54 -3.76
N THR A 159 -3.53 -11.22 -3.62
CA THR A 159 -4.82 -10.54 -3.62
C THR A 159 -4.89 -9.49 -4.72
N LEU A 160 -6.05 -9.41 -5.38
CA LEU A 160 -6.43 -8.32 -6.28
C LEU A 160 -7.49 -7.45 -5.62
N ILE A 161 -7.20 -6.16 -5.43
CA ILE A 161 -8.15 -5.17 -4.92
C ILE A 161 -8.51 -4.11 -5.98
N PRO A 162 -9.62 -3.36 -5.83
CA PRO A 162 -10.05 -2.37 -6.82
C PRO A 162 -8.94 -1.37 -7.19
N GLY A 163 -8.75 -1.16 -8.49
CA GLY A 163 -7.73 -0.27 -9.06
C GLY A 163 -6.43 -0.97 -9.46
N MET A 164 -6.18 -2.20 -9.00
CA MET A 164 -5.06 -3.01 -9.49
C MET A 164 -5.30 -3.53 -10.91
N LYS A 165 -4.21 -3.81 -11.62
CA LYS A 165 -4.23 -4.37 -12.98
C LYS A 165 -3.39 -5.64 -13.02
N LEU A 166 -3.94 -6.71 -13.58
CA LEU A 166 -3.21 -7.95 -13.88
C LEU A 166 -2.89 -8.04 -15.37
N GLY A 167 -1.86 -8.81 -15.69
CA GLY A 167 -1.41 -9.05 -17.05
C GLY A 167 -0.27 -8.14 -17.46
N TRP A 168 -0.14 -7.97 -18.77
CA TRP A 168 1.00 -7.28 -19.39
C TRP A 168 0.77 -5.78 -19.55
N GLU A 169 1.62 -4.98 -18.91
CA GLU A 169 1.69 -3.54 -19.13
C GLU A 169 2.67 -3.21 -20.26
N ARG A 170 2.14 -2.87 -21.44
CA ARG A 170 2.95 -2.63 -22.65
C ARG A 170 3.98 -1.51 -22.53
N ARG A 171 3.70 -0.48 -21.73
CA ARG A 171 4.58 0.70 -21.58
C ARG A 171 5.82 0.38 -20.76
N THR A 172 5.67 -0.37 -19.68
CA THR A 172 6.74 -0.72 -18.74
C THR A 172 7.37 -2.08 -19.04
N GLY A 173 6.72 -2.89 -19.90
CA GLY A 173 7.14 -4.27 -20.19
C GLY A 173 6.94 -5.20 -19.00
N ARG A 174 6.03 -4.86 -18.09
CA ARG A 174 5.88 -5.52 -16.79
C ARG A 174 4.69 -6.47 -16.81
N TYR A 175 4.89 -7.69 -16.32
CA TYR A 175 3.82 -8.66 -16.15
C TYR A 175 3.42 -8.79 -14.69
N SER A 176 2.19 -8.39 -14.35
CA SER A 176 1.63 -8.51 -13.00
C SER A 176 0.72 -9.72 -12.90
N PHE A 177 0.97 -10.60 -11.94
CA PHE A 177 0.18 -11.80 -11.66
C PHE A 177 0.15 -12.06 -10.15
N LEU A 178 -0.86 -12.78 -9.69
CA LEU A 178 -0.97 -13.14 -8.27
C LEU A 178 -0.13 -14.38 -7.98
N ARG A 179 0.39 -14.47 -6.76
CA ARG A 179 1.05 -15.67 -6.25
C ARG A 179 0.65 -15.93 -4.80
N SER A 180 0.10 -17.11 -4.54
CA SER A 180 -0.47 -17.51 -3.27
C SER A 180 0.53 -17.38 -2.13
N TRP A 181 0.02 -17.24 -0.91
CA TRP A 181 0.80 -17.56 0.28
C TRP A 181 1.14 -19.05 0.28
N LYS A 182 2.22 -19.41 0.96
CA LYS A 182 2.61 -20.81 1.13
C LYS A 182 1.59 -21.57 1.97
N ASP A 183 1.14 -20.95 3.07
CA ASP A 183 0.01 -21.40 3.87
C ASP A 183 -0.59 -20.23 4.68
N ILE A 184 -1.60 -20.50 5.50
CA ILE A 184 -2.31 -19.47 6.30
C ILE A 184 -1.42 -18.77 7.35
N THR A 185 -0.29 -19.37 7.70
CA THR A 185 0.68 -18.86 8.68
C THR A 185 1.98 -18.35 8.04
N ASP A 186 2.21 -18.61 6.76
CA ASP A 186 3.42 -18.24 6.03
C ASP A 186 3.10 -17.49 4.72
N PRO A 187 3.27 -16.16 4.67
CA PRO A 187 3.00 -15.34 3.50
C PRO A 187 4.07 -15.43 2.41
N SER A 188 5.14 -16.20 2.64
CA SER A 188 6.13 -16.47 1.60
C SER A 188 5.48 -17.04 0.34
N THR A 189 6.24 -16.96 -0.74
CA THR A 189 5.80 -17.35 -2.06
C THR A 189 5.38 -18.83 -2.10
N GLY A 190 4.10 -19.07 -2.39
CA GLY A 190 3.53 -20.40 -2.53
C GLY A 190 3.61 -20.96 -3.96
N ASP A 191 2.93 -22.10 -4.14
CA ASP A 191 2.97 -22.92 -5.35
C ASP A 191 1.94 -22.51 -6.42
N PHE A 192 0.99 -21.62 -6.11
CA PHE A 192 -0.09 -21.19 -7.01
C PHE A 192 0.01 -19.72 -7.42
#